data_AF-A2DJV2-F1
#
_entry.id   AF-A2DJV2-F1
#
_cell.length_a   1.000
_cell.length_b   1.000
_cell.length_c   1.000
_cell.angle_alpha   90.00
_cell.angle_beta   90.00
_cell.angle_gamma   90.00
#
_symmetry.space_group_name_H-M   'P 1'
#
loop_
_entity.id
_entity.type
_entity.pdbx_description
1 polymer ?
#
loop_
_entity_poly.entity_id
_entity_poly.type
_entity_poly.pdbx_seq_one_letter_code
_entity_poly.pdbx_strand_id
1 'polypeptide(L)'
;MRKHYFPSSPPEDNPRKVTRHFLSAADKEAIDALLQQNYDAVAIATKLHHQPRQIKEYIARKVKSQENKFSFEDDQKLIMLYQQGITKESRLVKYFPDKTSWMIRNRLKLLRRRNQLESSAPTLIFKKPEEQTEPELAISNMIQNQTIDLNEELRNQDPVPKTFSPKNEDFTLESAAIHPKIQLYSVDTARLQLVRIF
;
A
#
# COMPACT_ATOMS: atom_id res chain seq x y z
N MET A 1 0.21 49.48 44.44
CA MET A 1 0.07 49.57 42.97
C MET A 1 -0.34 48.19 42.43
N ARG A 2 -1.60 48.02 42.00
CA ARG A 2 -2.10 46.75 41.44
C ARG A 2 -1.67 46.65 39.97
N LYS A 3 -0.94 45.59 39.63
CA LYS A 3 -0.58 45.27 38.24
C LYS A 3 -1.88 44.89 37.51
N HIS A 4 -2.32 45.73 36.57
CA HIS A 4 -3.42 45.40 35.68
C HIS A 4 -2.98 44.26 34.76
N TYR A 5 -3.52 43.06 34.97
CA TYR A 5 -3.40 41.96 34.01
C TYR A 5 -4.27 42.30 32.80
N PHE A 6 -3.63 42.57 31.66
CA PHE A 6 -4.31 42.54 30.38
C PHE A 6 -4.60 41.06 30.06
N PRO A 7 -5.86 40.65 29.84
CA PRO A 7 -6.15 39.31 29.39
C PRO A 7 -5.49 39.13 28.02
N SER A 8 -4.56 38.18 27.95
CA SER A 8 -3.99 37.69 26.70
C SER A 8 -5.13 37.35 25.73
N SER A 9 -5.12 37.95 24.55
CA SER A 9 -6.05 37.65 23.47
C SER A 9 -6.27 36.13 23.35
N PRO A 10 -7.50 35.65 23.18
CA PRO A 10 -7.76 34.23 23.01
C PRO A 10 -6.94 33.72 21.81
N PRO A 11 -6.30 32.53 21.91
CA PRO A 11 -5.52 32.01 20.80
C PRO A 11 -6.43 31.82 19.58
N GLU A 12 -6.26 32.67 18.55
CA GLU A 12 -7.05 32.68 17.31
C GLU A 12 -6.71 31.52 16.35
N ASP A 13 -6.04 30.47 16.82
CA ASP A 13 -5.74 29.30 15.99
C ASP A 13 -6.85 28.27 16.13
N ASN A 14 -8.03 28.57 15.58
CA ASN A 14 -9.01 27.53 15.29
C ASN A 14 -8.56 26.87 13.98
N PRO A 15 -7.93 25.67 14.01
CA PRO A 15 -7.41 25.06 12.79
C PRO A 15 -8.57 24.88 11.83
N ARG A 16 -8.52 25.56 10.68
CA ARG A 16 -9.57 25.50 9.66
C ARG A 16 -9.98 24.04 9.46
N LYS A 17 -11.23 23.71 9.81
CA LYS A 17 -11.74 22.35 9.70
C LYS A 17 -11.70 21.95 8.23
N VAL A 18 -10.72 21.12 7.87
CA VAL A 18 -10.57 20.64 6.49
C VAL A 18 -11.77 19.76 6.17
N THR A 19 -12.74 20.29 5.42
CA THR A 19 -13.87 19.53 4.91
C THR A 19 -13.40 18.67 3.75
N ARG A 20 -13.44 17.35 3.94
CA ARG A 20 -13.13 16.39 2.89
C ARG A 20 -14.44 16.02 2.18
N HIS A 21 -14.57 16.40 0.91
CA HIS A 21 -15.70 15.98 0.08
C HIS A 21 -15.43 14.56 -0.42
N PHE A 22 -16.23 13.61 0.04
CA PHE A 22 -16.19 12.23 -0.43
C PHE A 22 -17.16 12.05 -1.60
N LEU A 23 -16.83 11.16 -2.54
CA LEU A 23 -17.75 10.76 -3.61
C LEU A 23 -18.98 10.09 -3.00
N SER A 24 -20.15 10.68 -3.26
CA SER A 24 -21.44 10.10 -2.90
C SER A 24 -21.74 8.84 -3.71
N ALA A 25 -22.82 8.13 -3.40
CA ALA A 25 -23.27 6.99 -4.21
C ALA A 25 -23.70 7.45 -5.62
N ALA A 26 -24.47 8.54 -5.69
CA ALA A 26 -24.89 9.14 -6.95
C ALA A 26 -23.71 9.59 -7.82
N ASP A 27 -22.66 10.17 -7.21
CA ASP A 27 -21.45 10.53 -7.95
C ASP A 27 -20.78 9.31 -8.60
N LYS A 28 -20.73 8.18 -7.89
CA LYS A 28 -20.11 6.95 -8.40
C LYS A 28 -20.89 6.40 -9.59
N GLU A 29 -22.22 6.38 -9.50
CA GLU A 29 -23.09 5.97 -10.62
C GLU A 29 -22.92 6.91 -11.83
N ALA A 30 -22.80 8.22 -11.60
CA ALA A 30 -22.55 9.19 -12.66
C ALA A 30 -21.16 9.00 -13.31
N ILE A 31 -20.13 8.74 -12.52
CA ILE A 31 -18.79 8.40 -13.03
C ILE A 31 -18.87 7.14 -13.89
N ASP A 32 -19.61 6.13 -13.44
CA ASP A 32 -19.75 4.86 -14.16
C ASP A 32 -20.45 5.02 -15.51
N ALA A 33 -21.51 5.83 -15.56
CA ALA A 33 -22.19 6.17 -16.81
C ALA A 33 -21.27 6.95 -17.78
N LEU A 34 -20.47 7.88 -17.27
CA LEU A 34 -19.52 8.65 -18.10
C LEU A 34 -18.35 7.79 -18.61
N LEU A 35 -17.90 6.81 -17.82
CA LEU A 35 -16.88 5.86 -18.25
C LEU A 35 -17.38 4.96 -19.39
N GLN A 36 -18.65 4.55 -19.36
CA GLN A 36 -19.25 3.79 -20.47
C GLN A 36 -19.30 4.60 -21.78
N GLN A 37 -19.31 5.93 -21.68
CA GLN A 37 -19.24 6.85 -22.82
C GLN A 37 -17.79 7.21 -23.21
N ASN A 38 -16.78 6.53 -22.65
CA ASN A 38 -15.35 6.74 -22.91
C ASN A 38 -14.82 8.15 -22.58
N TYR A 39 -15.36 8.82 -21.57
CA TYR A 39 -14.79 10.08 -21.09
C TYR A 39 -13.50 9.86 -20.29
N ASP A 40 -12.52 10.75 -20.49
CA ASP A 40 -11.32 10.78 -19.66
C ASP A 40 -11.61 11.30 -18.23
N ALA A 41 -10.80 10.87 -17.27
CA ALA A 41 -10.93 11.21 -15.86
C ALA A 41 -10.92 12.72 -15.59
N VAL A 42 -10.18 13.50 -16.38
CA VAL A 42 -10.15 14.97 -16.25
C VAL A 42 -11.50 15.57 -16.66
N ALA A 43 -12.07 15.11 -17.78
CA ALA A 43 -13.37 15.58 -18.26
C ALA A 43 -14.50 15.22 -17.28
N ILE A 44 -14.47 14.01 -16.70
CA ILE A 44 -15.40 13.57 -15.65
C ILE A 44 -15.29 14.48 -14.42
N ALA A 45 -14.07 14.78 -13.98
CA ALA A 45 -13.83 15.64 -12.83
C ALA A 45 -14.40 17.05 -13.02
N THR A 46 -14.21 17.64 -14.21
CA THR A 46 -14.80 18.95 -14.57
C THR A 46 -16.33 18.91 -14.56
N LYS A 47 -16.96 17.85 -15.11
CA LYS A 47 -18.43 17.70 -15.15
C LYS A 47 -19.07 17.54 -13.77
N LEU A 48 -18.41 16.81 -12.86
CA LEU A 48 -18.96 16.51 -11.52
C LEU A 48 -18.41 17.42 -10.42
N HIS A 49 -17.60 18.41 -10.76
CA HIS A 49 -16.97 19.34 -9.82
C HIS A 49 -16.15 18.65 -8.70
N HIS A 50 -15.51 17.53 -9.03
CA HIS A 50 -14.62 16.79 -8.11
C HIS A 50 -13.15 16.97 -8.50
N GLN A 51 -12.24 16.62 -7.60
CA GLN A 51 -10.81 16.67 -7.92
C GLN A 51 -10.43 15.52 -8.88
N PRO A 52 -9.65 15.78 -9.95
CA PRO A 52 -9.24 14.74 -10.90
C PRO A 52 -8.57 13.53 -10.24
N ARG A 53 -7.81 13.76 -9.17
CA ARG A 53 -7.19 12.70 -8.37
C ARG A 53 -8.22 11.72 -7.78
N GLN A 54 -9.33 12.23 -7.25
CA GLN A 54 -10.38 11.38 -6.63
C GLN A 54 -11.04 10.48 -7.68
N ILE A 55 -11.29 11.04 -8.87
CA ILE A 55 -11.85 10.30 -10.00
C ILE A 55 -10.86 9.22 -10.47
N LYS A 56 -9.58 9.56 -10.66
CA LYS A 56 -8.54 8.58 -11.02
C LYS A 56 -8.40 7.46 -9.98
N GLU A 57 -8.39 7.80 -8.70
CA GLU A 57 -8.33 6.82 -7.61
C GLU A 57 -9.59 5.93 -7.54
N TYR A 58 -10.77 6.45 -7.90
CA TYR A 58 -11.99 5.65 -8.01
C TYR A 58 -11.92 4.70 -9.20
N ILE A 59 -11.58 5.19 -10.40
CA ILE A 59 -11.43 4.38 -11.62
C ILE A 59 -10.41 3.27 -11.39
N ALA A 60 -9.24 3.58 -10.83
CA ALA A 60 -8.20 2.60 -10.57
C ALA A 60 -8.65 1.48 -9.62
N ARG A 61 -9.49 1.80 -8.61
CA ARG A 61 -10.09 0.79 -7.74
C ARG A 61 -11.12 -0.05 -8.46
N LYS A 62 -11.96 0.57 -9.29
CA LYS A 62 -12.98 -0.12 -10.07
C LYS A 62 -12.37 -1.11 -11.07
N VAL A 63 -11.32 -0.70 -11.78
CA VAL A 63 -10.58 -1.57 -12.71
C VAL A 63 -9.96 -2.77 -12.00
N LYS A 64 -9.52 -2.60 -10.75
CA LYS A 64 -8.96 -3.67 -9.91
C LYS A 64 -10.02 -4.45 -9.12
N SER A 65 -11.31 -4.15 -9.30
CA SER A 65 -12.42 -4.74 -8.54
C SER A 65 -12.22 -4.69 -7.02
N GLN A 66 -11.65 -3.58 -6.52
CA GLN A 66 -11.34 -3.44 -5.09
C GLN A 66 -12.52 -2.91 -4.29
N GLU A 67 -13.02 -3.73 -3.37
CA GLU A 67 -14.16 -3.39 -2.51
C GLU A 67 -13.75 -3.23 -1.04
N ASN A 68 -14.37 -2.26 -0.35
CA ASN A 68 -14.19 -2.08 1.10
C ASN A 68 -15.13 -2.98 1.92
N LYS A 69 -15.10 -4.28 1.64
CA LYS A 69 -15.86 -5.29 2.39
C LYS A 69 -14.90 -6.38 2.86
N PHE A 70 -14.77 -6.55 4.17
CA PHE A 70 -13.96 -7.61 4.76
C PHE A 70 -14.89 -8.76 5.13
N SER A 71 -14.57 -9.97 4.66
CA SER A 71 -15.21 -11.19 5.13
C SER A 71 -14.67 -11.58 6.52
N PHE A 72 -15.31 -12.57 7.15
CA PHE A 72 -14.79 -13.16 8.38
C PHE A 72 -13.44 -13.85 8.16
N GLU A 73 -13.29 -14.54 7.03
CA GLU A 73 -12.03 -15.19 6.62
C GLU A 73 -10.90 -14.17 6.41
N ASP A 74 -11.22 -13.02 5.83
CA ASP A 74 -10.25 -11.93 5.66
C ASP A 74 -9.73 -11.47 7.01
N ASP A 75 -10.61 -11.31 8.01
CA ASP A 75 -10.22 -10.90 9.36
C ASP A 75 -9.33 -11.95 10.03
N GLN A 76 -9.70 -13.22 9.95
CA GLN A 76 -8.89 -14.32 10.50
C GLN A 76 -7.49 -14.34 9.89
N LYS A 77 -7.42 -14.22 8.56
CA LYS A 77 -6.15 -14.14 7.83
C LYS A 77 -5.32 -12.92 8.27
N LEU A 78 -5.98 -11.78 8.46
CA LEU A 78 -5.32 -10.54 8.86
C LEU A 78 -4.76 -10.63 10.29
N ILE A 79 -5.51 -11.22 11.21
CA ILE A 79 -5.07 -11.50 12.59
C ILE A 79 -3.89 -12.47 12.59
N MET A 80 -3.99 -13.57 11.83
CA MET A 80 -2.91 -14.55 11.70
C MET A 80 -1.61 -13.92 11.18
N LEU A 81 -1.68 -13.14 10.10
CA LEU A 81 -0.49 -12.45 9.55
C LEU A 81 0.11 -11.43 10.53
N TYR A 82 -0.74 -10.76 11.31
CA TYR A 82 -0.30 -9.83 12.33
C TYR A 82 0.42 -10.55 13.48
N GLN A 83 -0.10 -11.69 13.94
CA GLN A 83 0.54 -12.55 14.94
C GLN A 83 1.87 -13.14 14.45
N GLN A 84 2.02 -13.36 13.15
CA GLN A 84 3.29 -13.73 12.50
C GLN A 84 4.30 -12.55 12.41
N GLY A 85 3.97 -11.37 12.94
CA GLY A 85 4.84 -10.20 12.95
C GLY A 85 4.75 -9.33 11.70
N ILE A 86 3.86 -9.63 10.74
CA ILE A 86 3.64 -8.80 9.55
C ILE A 86 2.69 -7.66 9.90
N THR A 87 3.22 -6.61 10.51
CA THR A 87 2.42 -5.47 11.02
C THR A 87 2.25 -4.33 10.02
N LYS A 88 3.15 -4.21 9.02
CA LYS A 88 3.13 -3.11 8.05
C LYS A 88 2.03 -3.32 7.00
N GLU A 89 1.13 -2.35 6.83
CA GLU A 89 -0.02 -2.48 5.93
C GLU A 89 0.40 -2.61 4.46
N SER A 90 1.49 -1.97 4.07
CA SER A 90 2.04 -2.11 2.71
C SER A 90 2.50 -3.53 2.40
N ARG A 91 2.95 -4.29 3.41
CA ARG A 91 3.29 -5.72 3.27
C ARG A 91 2.03 -6.58 3.23
N LEU A 92 1.03 -6.25 4.06
CA LEU A 92 -0.24 -6.97 4.11
C LEU A 92 -1.01 -6.92 2.78
N VAL A 93 -0.94 -5.83 2.01
CA VAL A 93 -1.59 -5.71 0.68
C VAL A 93 -1.21 -6.87 -0.26
N LYS A 94 -0.01 -7.45 -0.13
CA LYS A 94 0.41 -8.60 -0.95
C LYS A 94 -0.48 -9.85 -0.73
N TYR A 95 -1.10 -9.96 0.45
CA TYR A 95 -1.96 -11.08 0.83
C TYR A 95 -3.45 -10.81 0.59
N PHE A 96 -3.82 -9.57 0.25
CA PHE A 96 -5.19 -9.11 0.01
C PHE A 96 -5.22 -8.25 -1.28
N PRO A 97 -5.15 -8.88 -2.47
CA PRO A 97 -5.01 -8.17 -3.75
C PRO A 97 -6.21 -7.27 -4.09
N ASP A 98 -7.39 -7.64 -3.58
CA ASP A 98 -8.65 -6.95 -3.69
C ASP A 98 -8.82 -5.80 -2.66
N LYS A 99 -7.87 -5.64 -1.74
CA LYS A 99 -7.88 -4.59 -0.72
C LYS A 99 -6.73 -3.61 -0.91
N THR A 100 -7.00 -2.37 -0.54
CA THR A 100 -5.97 -1.32 -0.53
C THR A 100 -5.36 -1.16 0.86
N SER A 101 -4.16 -0.59 0.93
CA SER A 101 -3.46 -0.35 2.21
C SER A 101 -4.29 0.47 3.21
N TRP A 102 -5.07 1.46 2.75
CA TRP A 102 -5.92 2.26 3.64
C TRP A 102 -7.11 1.46 4.20
N MET A 103 -7.66 0.51 3.42
CA MET A 103 -8.73 -0.38 3.88
C MET A 103 -8.21 -1.30 4.99
N ILE A 104 -7.04 -1.92 4.75
CA ILE A 104 -6.34 -2.76 5.73
C ILE A 104 -6.04 -1.99 7.02
N ARG A 105 -5.49 -0.77 6.90
CA ARG A 105 -5.22 0.11 8.05
C ARG A 105 -6.48 0.37 8.87
N ASN A 106 -7.57 0.74 8.22
CA ASN A 106 -8.84 0.99 8.90
C ASN A 106 -9.37 -0.28 9.57
N ARG A 107 -9.20 -1.45 8.94
CA ARG A 107 -9.60 -2.72 9.53
C ARG A 107 -8.78 -3.09 10.76
N LEU A 108 -7.45 -2.99 10.70
CA LEU A 108 -6.56 -3.19 11.85
C LEU A 108 -6.95 -2.30 13.03
N LYS A 109 -7.28 -1.02 12.78
CA LYS A 109 -7.75 -0.11 13.83
C LYS A 109 -9.04 -0.61 14.49
N LEU A 110 -9.99 -1.15 13.72
CA LEU A 110 -11.23 -1.73 14.26
C LEU A 110 -10.96 -3.00 15.07
N LEU A 111 -10.12 -3.90 14.58
CA LEU A 111 -9.76 -5.14 15.29
C LEU A 111 -9.02 -4.86 16.60
N ARG A 112 -8.14 -3.84 16.61
CA ARG A 112 -7.47 -3.39 17.84
C ARG A 112 -8.47 -2.84 18.87
N ARG A 113 -9.43 -2.02 18.45
CA ARG A 113 -10.50 -1.52 19.33
C ARG A 113 -11.37 -2.64 19.91
N ARG A 114 -11.44 -3.77 19.23
CA ARG A 114 -12.16 -4.98 19.67
C ARG A 114 -11.29 -5.94 20.48
N ASN A 115 -10.04 -5.58 20.78
CA ASN A 115 -9.05 -6.43 21.47
C ASN A 115 -8.79 -7.78 20.78
N GLN A 116 -8.92 -7.85 19.45
CA GLN A 116 -8.67 -9.08 18.67
C GLN A 116 -7.23 -9.20 18.19
N LEU A 117 -6.45 -8.11 18.25
CA LEU A 117 -5.04 -8.05 17.81
C LEU A 117 -4.05 -7.95 18.97
N GLU A 118 -4.48 -7.44 20.12
CA GLU A 118 -3.62 -7.31 21.29
C GLU A 118 -3.41 -8.72 21.84
N SER A 119 -2.21 -9.26 21.63
CA SER A 119 -1.75 -10.44 22.35
C SER A 119 -1.58 -10.05 23.82
N SER A 120 -2.66 -10.11 24.60
CA SER A 120 -2.57 -10.09 26.05
C SER A 120 -2.08 -11.42 26.62
N ALA A 121 -1.34 -12.22 25.84
CA ALA A 121 -0.37 -13.11 26.46
C ALA A 121 0.75 -12.19 26.94
N PRO A 122 0.92 -11.96 28.26
CA PRO A 122 2.12 -11.29 28.74
C PRO A 122 3.28 -12.03 28.10
N THR A 123 4.11 -11.30 27.36
CA THR A 123 5.41 -11.83 26.99
C THR A 123 6.05 -12.16 28.32
N LEU A 124 6.03 -13.44 28.71
CA LEU A 124 6.89 -13.93 29.77
C LEU A 124 8.26 -13.64 29.20
N ILE A 125 8.80 -12.49 29.60
CA ILE A 125 10.22 -12.23 29.56
C ILE A 125 10.73 -13.33 30.48
N PHE A 126 11.02 -14.49 29.89
CA PHE A 126 12.00 -15.40 30.44
C PHE A 126 13.22 -14.51 30.55
N LYS A 127 13.39 -13.89 31.73
CA LYS A 127 14.70 -13.51 32.19
C LYS A 127 15.46 -14.80 32.01
N LYS A 128 16.27 -14.88 30.95
CA LYS A 128 17.32 -15.87 30.85
C LYS A 128 17.94 -15.84 32.24
N PRO A 129 17.83 -16.91 33.05
CA PRO A 129 18.45 -16.90 34.36
C PRO A 129 19.86 -16.43 34.08
N GLU A 130 20.25 -15.31 34.72
CA GLU A 130 21.62 -14.87 34.70
C GLU A 130 22.40 -16.11 35.07
N GLU A 131 23.02 -16.73 34.06
CA GLU A 131 24.04 -17.73 34.24
C GLU A 131 24.98 -17.04 35.21
N GLN A 132 24.92 -17.49 36.46
CA GLN A 132 25.94 -17.17 37.43
C GLN A 132 27.20 -17.67 36.76
N THR A 133 27.91 -16.75 36.11
CA THR A 133 29.29 -16.95 35.71
C THR A 133 30.00 -17.30 37.00
N GLU A 134 30.18 -18.59 37.21
CA GLU A 134 31.17 -19.07 38.16
C GLU A 134 32.49 -18.37 37.81
N PRO A 135 33.28 -17.97 38.81
CA PRO A 135 34.58 -17.39 38.58
C PRO A 135 35.40 -18.40 37.78
N GLU A 136 35.72 -18.03 36.54
CA GLU A 136 36.60 -18.76 35.64
C GLU A 136 38.00 -18.83 36.30
N LEU A 137 38.18 -19.80 37.19
CA LEU A 137 39.46 -20.16 37.75
C LEU A 137 40.30 -20.75 36.62
N ALA A 138 41.11 -19.89 36.00
CA ALA A 138 42.49 -20.15 35.65
C ALA A 138 42.84 -21.56 35.12
N ILE A 139 42.22 -22.01 34.03
CA ILE A 139 42.75 -23.14 33.25
C ILE A 139 42.58 -22.86 31.74
N SER A 140 43.28 -21.87 31.20
CA SER A 140 43.53 -21.83 29.75
C SER A 140 44.77 -21.00 29.39
N ASN A 141 45.90 -21.30 30.06
CA ASN A 141 47.23 -20.97 29.56
C ASN A 141 47.92 -22.25 29.07
N MET A 142 47.31 -22.98 28.13
CA MET A 142 48.01 -24.11 27.50
C MET A 142 47.51 -24.52 26.11
N ILE A 143 46.87 -23.64 25.36
CA ILE A 143 46.55 -23.89 23.94
C ILE A 143 46.79 -22.59 23.15
N GLN A 144 48.05 -22.20 23.01
CA GLN A 144 48.46 -21.03 22.21
C GLN A 144 49.32 -21.37 20.99
N ASN A 145 49.46 -22.64 20.61
CA ASN A 145 50.29 -23.02 19.47
C ASN A 145 49.61 -24.10 18.62
N GLN A 146 48.55 -23.75 17.87
CA GLN A 146 48.11 -24.45 16.65
C GLN A 146 46.89 -23.76 15.99
N THR A 147 46.97 -22.45 15.75
CA THR A 147 46.19 -21.85 14.64
C THR A 147 47.01 -22.04 13.37
N ILE A 148 46.76 -23.18 12.72
CA ILE A 148 47.23 -23.49 11.37
C ILE A 148 46.42 -22.64 10.40
N ASP A 149 47.16 -21.97 9.51
CA ASP A 149 46.70 -21.25 8.33
C ASP A 149 45.66 -22.01 7.52
N LEU A 150 44.43 -21.49 7.47
CA LEU A 150 43.39 -21.90 6.51
C LEU A 150 42.75 -20.70 5.79
N ASN A 151 43.37 -19.52 5.84
CA ASN A 151 42.80 -18.28 5.27
C ASN A 151 43.52 -17.75 4.01
N GLU A 152 44.38 -18.55 3.35
CA GLU A 152 45.15 -18.07 2.20
C GLU A 152 44.60 -18.47 0.81
N GLU A 153 43.50 -19.23 0.74
CA GLU A 153 43.00 -19.75 -0.56
C GLU A 153 41.86 -18.94 -1.21
N LEU A 154 41.40 -17.84 -0.61
CA LEU A 154 40.32 -17.01 -1.17
C LEU A 154 40.78 -15.69 -1.82
N ARG A 155 42.09 -15.49 -2.01
CA ARG A 155 42.66 -14.28 -2.63
C ARG A 155 42.87 -14.35 -4.15
N ASN A 156 42.62 -15.48 -4.80
CA ASN A 156 42.78 -15.65 -6.26
C ASN A 156 41.45 -15.86 -6.98
N GLN A 157 40.43 -15.05 -6.68
CA GLN A 157 39.30 -14.91 -7.61
C GLN A 157 39.55 -13.72 -8.52
N ASP A 158 39.69 -14.03 -9.81
CA ASP A 158 39.91 -13.09 -10.90
C ASP A 158 38.91 -11.92 -10.85
N PRO A 159 39.35 -10.70 -11.18
CA PRO A 159 38.44 -9.57 -11.27
C PRO A 159 37.35 -9.87 -12.29
N VAL A 160 36.11 -9.93 -11.81
CA VAL A 160 34.90 -10.05 -12.63
C VAL A 160 34.99 -9.05 -13.79
N PRO A 161 34.89 -9.50 -15.06
CA PRO A 161 34.94 -8.61 -16.20
C PRO A 161 33.84 -7.57 -16.06
N LYS A 162 34.23 -6.29 -16.10
CA LYS A 162 33.30 -5.15 -16.12
C LYS A 162 32.30 -5.37 -17.26
N THR A 163 31.10 -5.78 -16.91
CA THR A 163 29.98 -5.85 -17.84
C THR A 163 29.77 -4.46 -18.40
N PHE A 164 30.05 -4.37 -19.70
CA PHE A 164 29.82 -3.27 -20.61
C PHE A 164 28.52 -2.53 -20.26
N SER A 165 28.62 -1.30 -19.75
CA SER A 165 27.48 -0.38 -19.75
C SER A 165 27.28 0.09 -21.19
N PRO A 166 26.17 -0.28 -21.86
CA PRO A 166 25.85 0.33 -23.14
C PRO A 166 25.66 1.83 -22.90
N LYS A 167 26.48 2.63 -23.58
CA LYS A 167 26.22 4.05 -23.74
C LYS A 167 24.85 4.15 -24.42
N ASN A 168 23.92 4.83 -23.76
CA ASN A 168 22.64 5.19 -24.37
C ASN A 168 22.98 6.08 -25.57
N GLU A 169 23.00 5.48 -26.76
CA GLU A 169 22.96 6.21 -28.01
C GLU A 169 21.60 6.91 -28.10
N ASP A 170 21.66 8.19 -28.46
CA ASP A 170 20.53 9.06 -28.70
C ASP A 170 19.62 8.46 -29.78
N PHE A 171 18.61 7.71 -29.34
CA PHE A 171 17.57 7.18 -30.21
C PHE A 171 16.61 8.32 -30.57
N THR A 172 16.96 9.03 -31.64
CA THR A 172 16.06 9.96 -32.35
C THR A 172 15.00 9.12 -33.07
N LEU A 173 13.84 8.94 -32.42
CA LEU A 173 12.64 8.43 -33.07
C LEU A 173 12.06 9.51 -33.99
N GLU A 174 12.56 9.53 -35.22
CA GLU A 174 11.83 10.08 -36.35
C GLU A 174 10.49 9.35 -36.48
N SER A 175 9.44 10.17 -36.40
CA SER A 175 8.15 10.05 -37.07
C SER A 175 8.00 8.90 -38.07
N ALA A 176 7.18 7.91 -37.72
CA ALA A 176 6.40 7.16 -38.69
C ALA A 176 4.97 7.02 -38.15
N ALA A 177 4.11 7.92 -38.61
CA ALA A 177 2.68 7.84 -38.45
C ALA A 177 2.16 6.60 -39.19
N ILE A 178 1.86 5.53 -38.44
CA ILE A 178 1.05 4.42 -38.94
C ILE A 178 -0.21 4.41 -38.09
N HIS A 179 -1.22 5.13 -38.56
CA HIS A 179 -2.59 5.00 -38.07
C HIS A 179 -3.14 3.63 -38.51
N PRO A 180 -3.46 2.69 -37.61
CA PRO A 180 -4.29 1.57 -37.99
C PRO A 180 -5.71 2.09 -38.23
N LYS A 181 -6.16 1.97 -39.48
CA LYS A 181 -7.53 2.23 -39.91
C LYS A 181 -8.42 1.16 -39.24
N ILE A 182 -8.89 1.42 -38.04
CA ILE A 182 -9.86 0.57 -37.34
C ILE A 182 -11.16 0.61 -38.17
N GLN A 183 -11.45 -0.50 -38.85
CA GLN A 183 -12.76 -0.72 -39.45
C GLN A 183 -13.77 -0.88 -38.32
N LEU A 184 -14.60 0.14 -38.12
CA LEU A 184 -15.78 0.07 -37.27
C LEU A 184 -16.79 -0.84 -37.98
N TYR A 185 -16.94 -2.08 -37.49
CA TYR A 185 -18.08 -2.92 -37.85
C TYR A 185 -19.34 -2.29 -37.25
N SER A 186 -20.25 -1.86 -38.13
CA SER A 186 -21.62 -1.51 -37.77
C SER A 186 -22.31 -2.75 -37.21
N VAL A 187 -22.57 -2.78 -35.90
CA VAL A 187 -23.43 -3.80 -35.31
C VAL A 187 -24.85 -3.30 -35.46
N ASP A 188 -25.52 -3.80 -36.49
CA ASP A 188 -26.94 -3.53 -36.75
C ASP A 188 -27.77 -3.86 -35.51
N THR A 189 -28.34 -2.83 -34.90
CA THR A 189 -29.34 -2.91 -33.84
C THR A 189 -30.56 -3.69 -34.33
N ALA A 190 -30.59 -4.99 -34.02
CA ALA A 190 -31.77 -5.83 -34.20
C ALA A 190 -32.89 -5.34 -33.27
N ARG A 191 -33.85 -4.68 -33.89
CA ARG A 191 -35.11 -4.19 -33.37
C ARG A 191 -35.97 -5.38 -32.89
N LEU A 192 -35.87 -5.75 -31.61
CA LEU A 192 -36.81 -6.69 -31.00
C LEU A 192 -38.17 -6.02 -30.83
N GLN A 193 -39.12 -6.46 -31.68
CA GLN A 193 -40.53 -6.10 -31.58
C GLN A 193 -41.12 -6.70 -30.30
N LEU A 194 -41.73 -5.82 -29.51
CA LEU A 194 -42.52 -6.12 -28.33
C LEU A 194 -43.86 -6.73 -28.80
N VAL A 195 -43.96 -8.05 -28.75
CA VAL A 195 -45.24 -8.76 -28.92
C VAL A 195 -45.99 -8.65 -27.59
N ARG A 196 -46.98 -7.75 -27.55
CA ARG A 196 -48.05 -7.77 -26.54
C ARG A 196 -49.01 -8.91 -26.92
N ILE A 197 -49.19 -9.87 -26.02
CA ILE A 197 -50.35 -10.77 -26.03
C ILE A 197 -51.10 -10.52 -24.72
N PHE A 198 -52.43 -10.44 -24.90
CA PHE A 198 -53.49 -10.25 -23.92
C PHE A 198 -53.43 -11.24 -22.75
#